data_AF-A0A1V4HV59-F1
#
_entry.id   AF-A0A1V4HV59-F1
#
_cell.length_a   1.000
_cell.length_b   1.000
_cell.length_c   1.000
_cell.angle_alpha   90.00
_cell.angle_beta   90.00
_cell.angle_gamma   90.00
#
_symmetry.space_group_name_H-M   'P 1'
#
loop_
_entity.id
_entity.type
_entity.pdbx_description
1 polymer ?
#
loop_
_entity_poly.entity_id
_entity_poly.type
_entity_poly.pdbx_seq_one_letter_code
_entity_poly.pdbx_strand_id
1 'polypeptide(L)'
;MNASASFGLSCRALVSGAFPAGTTLQSNGTLRGTPTAAGTLNFTVRATDSSTGTGTFSSAPANVTVIINAGTPTVSSVAPNSGSIGGTSVTITGTGFTGATAVTFGGTAATGITVVNDTTITASTPPHAAGAVAVTTPGGTGSVPNGFTYSALNRKCRIYSS
;
A
#
# COMPACT_ATOMS: atom_id res chain seq x y z
N MET A 1 9.84 7.46 2.67
CA MET A 1 9.57 6.89 4.01
C MET A 1 10.90 6.45 4.60
N ASN A 2 11.34 6.99 5.74
CA ASN A 2 12.64 6.61 6.35
C ASN A 2 12.40 6.15 7.79
N ALA A 3 12.98 5.01 8.18
CA ALA A 3 12.90 4.47 9.52
C ALA A 3 14.33 4.16 10.00
N SER A 4 14.70 4.65 11.19
CA SER A 4 16.01 4.36 11.80
C SER A 4 15.83 4.03 13.28
N ALA A 5 16.34 2.88 13.70
CA ALA A 5 16.52 2.50 15.10
C ALA A 5 17.98 2.08 15.30
N SER A 6 18.63 2.52 16.39
CA SER A 6 20.05 2.27 16.69
C SER A 6 20.20 1.37 17.91
N PHE A 7 21.06 0.36 17.82
CA PHE A 7 21.26 -0.62 18.88
C PHE A 7 22.76 -0.95 19.02
N GLY A 8 23.39 -0.58 20.12
CA GLY A 8 24.80 -0.94 20.37
C GLY A 8 25.00 -2.46 20.53
N LEU A 9 26.15 -2.96 20.05
CA LEU A 9 26.75 -4.31 20.16
C LEU A 9 26.83 -5.13 18.83
N SER A 10 28.00 -5.76 18.64
CA SER A 10 28.67 -6.04 17.34
C SER A 10 28.33 -7.36 16.62
N CYS A 11 27.49 -8.24 17.17
CA CYS A 11 27.07 -9.45 16.45
C CYS A 11 25.57 -9.70 16.69
N ARG A 12 24.72 -9.55 15.67
CA ARG A 12 23.26 -9.72 15.83
C ARG A 12 22.70 -10.69 14.80
N ALA A 13 21.87 -11.62 15.28
CA ALA A 13 21.14 -12.56 14.44
C ALA A 13 19.63 -12.33 14.63
N LEU A 14 18.90 -12.39 13.52
CA LEU A 14 17.45 -12.55 13.52
C LEU A 14 17.14 -13.93 14.14
N VAL A 15 16.37 -13.95 15.23
CA VAL A 15 16.00 -15.20 15.89
C VAL A 15 14.71 -15.74 15.29
N SER A 16 13.72 -14.87 15.05
CA SER A 16 12.47 -15.21 14.35
C SER A 16 11.81 -13.98 13.73
N GLY A 17 10.96 -14.20 12.72
CA GLY A 17 10.28 -13.15 11.96
C GLY A 17 10.98 -12.83 10.65
N ALA A 18 10.60 -11.71 10.03
CA ALA A 18 11.26 -11.18 8.85
C ALA A 18 11.45 -9.68 9.02
N PHE A 19 12.57 -9.15 8.51
CA PHE A 19 12.74 -7.70 8.41
C PHE A 19 11.80 -7.13 7.34
N PRO A 20 11.36 -5.87 7.46
CA PRO A 20 10.63 -5.20 6.39
C PRO A 20 11.38 -5.32 5.06
N ALA A 21 10.65 -5.63 3.97
CA ALA A 21 11.23 -5.68 2.64
C ALA A 21 11.95 -4.36 2.32
N GLY A 22 13.17 -4.42 1.78
CA GLY A 22 14.01 -3.25 1.55
C GLY A 22 14.79 -2.76 2.77
N THR A 23 14.74 -3.48 3.91
CA THR A 23 15.59 -3.21 5.07
C THR A 23 16.56 -4.34 5.38
N THR A 24 17.73 -3.97 5.90
CA THR A 24 18.80 -4.86 6.33
C THR A 24 19.31 -4.42 7.71
N LEU A 25 19.47 -5.37 8.62
CA LEU A 25 20.15 -5.12 9.89
C LEU A 25 21.66 -5.03 9.65
N GLN A 26 22.26 -3.90 10.02
CA GLN A 26 23.71 -3.71 9.97
C GLN A 26 24.40 -4.30 11.21
N SER A 27 25.70 -4.58 11.11
CA SER A 27 26.53 -5.06 12.22
C SER A 27 26.60 -4.10 13.41
N ASN A 28 26.36 -2.80 13.19
CA ASN A 28 26.22 -1.78 14.24
C ASN A 28 24.81 -1.75 14.88
N GLY A 29 24.01 -2.78 14.63
CA GLY A 29 22.64 -2.94 15.11
C GLY A 29 21.62 -2.04 14.47
N THR A 30 21.98 -1.10 13.59
CA THR A 30 20.98 -0.25 12.92
C THR A 30 20.21 -1.01 11.86
N LEU A 31 18.88 -0.84 11.82
CA LEU A 31 18.10 -1.21 10.65
C LEU A 31 18.25 -0.12 9.60
N ARG A 32 18.75 -0.48 8.41
CA ARG A 32 18.93 0.43 7.28
C ARG A 32 18.14 -0.01 6.07
N GLY A 33 17.90 0.93 5.18
CA GLY A 33 17.19 0.71 3.92
C GLY A 33 15.88 1.47 3.91
N THR A 34 15.16 1.37 2.80
CA THR A 34 13.87 2.01 2.62
C THR A 34 12.82 0.90 2.60
N PRO A 35 11.99 0.78 3.66
CA PRO A 35 10.90 -0.18 3.67
C PRO A 35 10.01 0.00 2.44
N THR A 36 9.74 -1.07 1.71
CA THR A 36 8.87 -1.07 0.52
C THR A 36 7.44 -1.54 0.81
N ALA A 37 7.19 -2.06 2.01
CA ALA A 37 5.86 -2.46 2.47
C ALA A 37 5.51 -1.72 3.75
N ALA A 38 4.33 -1.09 3.77
CA ALA A 38 3.76 -0.53 4.98
C ALA A 38 3.13 -1.62 5.85
N GLY A 39 3.08 -1.38 7.16
CA GLY A 39 2.51 -2.33 8.11
C GLY A 39 3.28 -2.43 9.42
N THR A 40 2.74 -3.21 10.34
CA THR A 40 3.37 -3.52 11.62
C THR A 40 4.05 -4.87 11.52
N LEU A 41 5.35 -4.90 11.78
CA LEU A 41 6.18 -6.10 11.72
C LEU A 41 6.72 -6.38 13.12
N ASN A 42 6.55 -7.63 13.55
CA ASN A 42 7.09 -8.13 14.81
C ASN A 42 8.16 -9.17 14.48
N PHE A 43 9.37 -8.93 14.96
CA PHE A 43 10.48 -9.89 14.84
C PHE A 43 11.27 -9.91 16.15
N THR A 44 12.03 -11.00 16.35
CA THR A 44 12.88 -11.15 17.52
C THR A 44 14.35 -11.07 17.13
N VAL A 45 15.11 -10.32 17.93
CA VAL A 45 16.56 -10.17 17.74
C VAL A 45 17.29 -10.63 18.99
N ARG A 46 18.50 -11.16 18.78
CA ARG A 46 19.45 -11.45 19.85
C ARG A 46 20.76 -10.76 19.54
N ALA A 47 21.30 -10.08 20.54
CA ALA A 47 22.66 -9.58 20.49
C ALA A 47 23.61 -10.68 20.99
N THR A 48 24.72 -10.85 20.30
CA THR A 48 25.87 -11.67 20.66
C THR A 48 27.09 -10.74 20.67
N ASP A 49 27.91 -10.84 21.69
CA ASP A 49 29.20 -10.16 21.74
C ASP A 49 30.27 -11.01 21.02
N SER A 50 31.33 -10.38 20.49
CA SER A 50 32.41 -11.06 19.77
C SER A 50 33.44 -11.75 20.67
N SER A 51 33.17 -11.80 21.98
CA SER A 51 34.06 -12.39 22.98
C SER A 51 34.19 -13.91 22.82
N THR A 52 35.42 -14.41 22.93
CA THR A 52 35.77 -15.84 22.82
C THR A 52 35.98 -16.53 24.17
N GLY A 53 35.64 -15.85 25.28
CA GLY A 53 35.80 -16.39 26.64
C GLY A 53 34.88 -17.58 26.93
N THR A 54 34.81 -18.00 28.19
CA THR A 54 33.85 -19.02 28.67
C THR A 54 32.69 -18.36 29.42
N GLY A 55 31.48 -18.36 28.85
CA GLY A 55 30.30 -17.68 29.39
C GLY A 55 29.14 -17.53 28.38
N THR A 56 28.03 -16.93 28.78
CA THR A 56 26.90 -16.65 27.88
C THR A 56 27.11 -15.31 27.17
N PHE A 57 27.59 -15.34 25.92
CA PHE A 57 27.94 -14.13 25.16
C PHE A 57 26.78 -13.54 24.38
N SER A 58 25.56 -13.96 24.65
CA SER A 58 24.41 -13.45 23.93
C SER A 58 23.24 -13.17 24.86
N SER A 59 22.50 -12.10 24.54
CA SER A 59 21.30 -11.70 25.25
C SER A 59 20.18 -12.73 25.14
N ALA A 60 19.16 -12.60 25.98
CA ALA A 60 17.86 -13.20 25.70
C ALA A 60 17.27 -12.62 24.39
N PRO A 61 16.42 -13.36 23.66
CA PRO A 61 15.68 -12.80 22.53
C PRO A 61 14.81 -11.62 22.97
N ALA A 62 14.83 -10.53 22.21
CA ALA A 62 14.01 -9.36 22.44
C ALA A 62 12.99 -9.20 21.31
N ASN A 63 11.72 -8.97 21.67
CA ASN A 63 10.66 -8.65 20.72
C ASN A 63 10.83 -7.21 20.23
N VAL A 64 10.78 -6.99 18.93
CA VAL A 64 10.85 -5.68 18.30
C VAL A 64 9.63 -5.49 17.42
N THR A 65 8.91 -4.40 17.65
CA THR A 65 7.80 -3.96 16.80
C THR A 65 8.26 -2.78 15.97
N VAL A 66 8.19 -2.94 14.65
CA VAL A 66 8.46 -1.86 13.70
C VAL A 66 7.16 -1.50 13.01
N ILE A 67 6.79 -0.23 13.09
CA ILE A 67 5.61 0.32 12.40
C ILE A 67 6.10 1.12 11.20
N ILE A 68 5.69 0.71 10.01
CA ILE A 68 5.93 1.45 8.77
C ILE A 68 4.62 2.11 8.35
N ASN A 69 4.56 3.44 8.49
CA ASN A 69 3.43 4.24 8.03
C ASN A 69 3.52 4.41 6.50
N ALA A 70 2.46 4.05 5.78
CA ALA A 70 2.31 4.42 4.38
C ALA A 70 2.05 5.92 4.26
N GLY A 71 2.49 6.52 3.15
CA GLY A 71 2.10 7.88 2.79
C GLY A 71 0.63 7.94 2.35
N THR A 72 0.02 9.11 2.49
CA THR A 72 -1.31 9.37 1.91
C THR A 72 -1.21 9.28 0.37
N PRO A 73 -2.05 8.49 -0.29
CA PRO A 73 -2.02 8.38 -1.74
C PRO A 73 -2.57 9.66 -2.36
N THR A 74 -2.12 9.97 -3.58
CA THR A 74 -2.72 11.05 -4.38
C THR A 74 -3.18 10.51 -5.71
N VAL A 75 -4.35 10.95 -6.17
CA VAL A 75 -4.89 10.58 -7.47
C VAL A 75 -4.76 11.79 -8.39
N SER A 76 -4.02 11.64 -9.49
CA SER A 76 -3.79 12.72 -10.45
C SER A 76 -4.75 12.64 -11.63
N SER A 77 -4.98 11.45 -12.18
CA SER A 77 -5.86 11.27 -13.33
C SER A 77 -6.43 9.85 -13.41
N VAL A 78 -7.52 9.72 -14.17
CA VAL A 78 -8.19 8.44 -14.46
C VAL A 78 -8.46 8.38 -15.96
N ALA A 79 -8.07 7.29 -16.60
CA ALA A 79 -8.19 7.10 -18.04
C ALA A 79 -8.70 5.69 -18.38
N PRO A 80 -9.77 5.55 -19.19
CA PRO A 80 -10.65 6.63 -19.61
C PRO A 80 -11.36 7.29 -18.41
N ASN A 81 -11.65 8.58 -18.52
CA ASN A 81 -12.43 9.33 -17.52
C ASN A 81 -13.95 9.22 -17.75
N SER A 82 -14.36 8.37 -18.69
CA SER A 82 -15.75 8.10 -19.00
C SER A 82 -15.98 6.68 -19.49
N GLY A 83 -17.20 6.18 -19.30
CA GLY A 83 -17.57 4.84 -19.74
C GLY A 83 -19.06 4.54 -19.61
N SER A 84 -19.43 3.32 -19.98
CA SER A 84 -20.78 2.77 -19.79
C SER A 84 -21.07 2.52 -18.32
N ILE A 85 -22.32 2.17 -17.98
CA ILE A 85 -22.90 1.90 -16.64
C ILE A 85 -22.22 0.78 -15.80
N GLY A 86 -20.89 0.68 -15.80
CA GLY A 86 -20.07 -0.33 -15.12
C GLY A 86 -19.25 -1.19 -16.09
N GLY A 87 -18.25 -1.88 -15.57
CA GLY A 87 -17.40 -2.84 -16.28
C GLY A 87 -16.30 -2.22 -17.14
N THR A 88 -16.14 -0.90 -17.13
CA THR A 88 -15.08 -0.24 -17.90
C THR A 88 -13.76 -0.39 -17.18
N SER A 89 -12.75 -0.95 -17.84
CA SER A 89 -11.38 -1.00 -17.31
C SER A 89 -10.80 0.40 -17.35
N VAL A 90 -10.35 0.90 -16.20
CA VAL A 90 -9.74 2.22 -16.04
C VAL A 90 -8.37 2.11 -15.41
N THR A 91 -7.48 2.98 -15.88
CA THR A 91 -6.15 3.20 -15.33
C THR A 91 -6.18 4.47 -14.48
N ILE A 92 -5.82 4.33 -13.23
CA ILE A 92 -5.71 5.41 -12.25
C ILE A 92 -4.23 5.72 -12.10
N THR A 93 -3.87 6.97 -12.34
CA THR A 93 -2.49 7.47 -12.24
C THR A 93 -2.38 8.42 -11.05
N GLY A 94 -1.31 8.28 -10.28
CA GLY A 94 -1.09 9.05 -9.05
C GLY A 94 0.23 8.71 -8.37
N THR A 95 0.26 8.77 -7.05
CA THR A 95 1.42 8.40 -6.23
C THR A 95 1.01 7.73 -4.92
N GLY A 96 1.89 6.92 -4.34
CA GLY A 96 1.65 6.27 -3.06
C GLY A 96 0.62 5.14 -3.14
N PHE A 97 0.49 4.48 -4.29
CA PHE A 97 -0.44 3.36 -4.49
C PHE A 97 0.09 2.03 -3.96
N THR A 98 1.34 1.97 -3.49
CA THR A 98 1.89 0.77 -2.86
C THR A 98 1.05 0.34 -1.66
N GLY A 99 0.50 -0.88 -1.73
CA GLY A 99 -0.37 -1.41 -0.68
C GLY A 99 -1.80 -0.86 -0.72
N ALA A 100 -2.28 -0.30 -1.84
CA ALA A 100 -3.68 0.07 -1.99
C ALA A 100 -4.61 -1.13 -1.75
N THR A 101 -5.60 -0.94 -0.88
CA THR A 101 -6.54 -1.99 -0.45
C THR A 101 -7.94 -1.79 -1.03
N ALA A 102 -8.30 -0.56 -1.39
CA ALA A 102 -9.59 -0.27 -1.97
C ALA A 102 -9.52 0.89 -2.98
N VAL A 103 -10.39 0.82 -3.97
CA VAL A 103 -10.67 1.89 -4.93
C VAL A 103 -12.17 2.05 -5.00
N THR A 104 -12.67 3.29 -4.98
CA THR A 104 -14.10 3.58 -5.09
C THR A 104 -14.38 4.60 -6.19
N PHE A 105 -15.54 4.44 -6.84
CA PHE A 105 -16.08 5.34 -7.85
C PHE A 105 -17.43 5.86 -7.36
N GLY A 106 -17.51 7.15 -7.05
CA GLY A 106 -18.73 7.77 -6.51
C GLY A 106 -19.21 7.11 -5.21
N GLY A 107 -18.29 6.58 -4.41
CA GLY A 107 -18.59 5.86 -3.16
C GLY A 107 -18.85 4.36 -3.32
N THR A 108 -18.93 3.82 -4.55
CA THR A 108 -19.09 2.38 -4.79
C THR A 108 -17.73 1.71 -5.01
N ALA A 109 -17.49 0.56 -4.37
CA ALA A 109 -16.24 -0.19 -4.51
C ALA A 109 -16.02 -0.69 -5.95
N ALA A 110 -14.82 -0.47 -6.47
CA ALA A 110 -14.36 -0.99 -7.75
C ALA A 110 -14.07 -2.50 -7.66
N THR A 111 -14.07 -3.17 -8.81
CA THR A 111 -13.71 -4.59 -8.91
C THR A 111 -12.43 -4.77 -9.73
N GLY A 112 -11.75 -5.92 -9.60
CA GLY A 112 -10.53 -6.20 -10.38
C GLY A 112 -9.37 -5.24 -10.12
N ILE A 113 -9.26 -4.71 -8.90
CA ILE A 113 -8.19 -3.77 -8.52
C ILE A 113 -6.85 -4.49 -8.61
N THR A 114 -5.96 -3.99 -9.46
CA THR A 114 -4.59 -4.47 -9.62
C THR A 114 -3.64 -3.29 -9.49
N VAL A 115 -2.79 -3.31 -8.46
CA VAL A 115 -1.72 -2.33 -8.29
C VAL A 115 -0.57 -2.73 -9.22
N VAL A 116 -0.36 -1.96 -10.28
CA VAL A 116 0.71 -2.25 -11.26
C VAL A 116 2.05 -1.77 -10.69
N ASN A 117 2.07 -0.58 -10.11
CA ASN A 117 3.23 0.04 -9.45
C ASN A 117 2.77 1.17 -8.51
N ASP A 118 3.70 1.87 -7.87
CA ASP A 118 3.38 2.95 -6.90
C ASP A 118 2.60 4.14 -7.50
N THR A 119 2.59 4.29 -8.83
CA THR A 119 1.92 5.39 -9.52
C THR A 119 0.76 4.96 -10.39
N THR A 120 0.50 3.66 -10.53
CA THR A 120 -0.46 3.11 -11.48
C THR A 120 -1.29 1.98 -10.87
N ILE A 121 -2.62 2.14 -10.88
CA ILE A 121 -3.58 1.09 -10.55
C ILE A 121 -4.49 0.87 -11.76
N THR A 122 -4.81 -0.39 -12.07
CA THR A 122 -5.92 -0.72 -12.96
C THR A 122 -7.09 -1.26 -12.16
N ALA A 123 -8.30 -0.79 -12.43
CA ALA A 123 -9.51 -1.26 -11.79
C ALA A 123 -10.68 -1.26 -12.78
N SER A 124 -11.73 -2.03 -12.50
CA SER A 124 -12.97 -2.03 -13.26
C SER A 124 -14.05 -1.24 -12.53
N THR A 125 -14.70 -0.34 -13.25
CA THR A 125 -15.74 0.53 -12.70
C THR A 125 -16.98 -0.27 -12.30
N PRO A 126 -17.58 -0.04 -11.10
CA PRO A 126 -18.83 -0.69 -10.73
C PRO A 126 -20.03 -0.03 -11.42
N PRO A 127 -21.19 -0.69 -11.52
CA PRO A 127 -22.41 -0.07 -12.01
C PRO A 127 -22.94 0.98 -11.02
N HIS A 128 -22.59 2.25 -11.23
CA HIS A 128 -23.05 3.38 -10.40
C HIS A 128 -23.13 4.70 -11.19
N ALA A 129 -23.73 5.74 -10.61
CA ALA A 129 -23.70 7.12 -11.11
C ALA A 129 -22.30 7.75 -11.01
N ALA A 130 -22.07 8.81 -11.81
CA ALA A 130 -20.81 9.56 -11.85
C ALA A 130 -20.43 10.12 -10.47
N GLY A 131 -19.14 10.10 -10.15
CA GLY A 131 -18.67 10.57 -8.85
C GLY A 131 -17.16 10.54 -8.68
N ALA A 132 -16.70 11.00 -7.52
CA ALA A 132 -15.28 11.09 -7.18
C ALA A 132 -14.59 9.72 -7.23
N VAL A 133 -13.34 9.68 -7.69
CA VAL A 133 -12.53 8.47 -7.67
C VAL A 133 -11.58 8.55 -6.49
N ALA A 134 -11.70 7.60 -5.57
CA ALA A 134 -10.87 7.56 -4.38
C ALA A 134 -10.08 6.25 -4.28
N VAL A 135 -8.82 6.36 -3.89
CA VAL A 135 -7.91 5.24 -3.63
C VAL A 135 -7.56 5.23 -2.15
N THR A 136 -7.77 4.10 -1.50
CA THR A 136 -7.47 3.89 -0.08
C THR A 136 -6.26 2.98 0.07
N THR A 137 -5.33 3.43 0.89
CA THR A 137 -4.13 2.69 1.30
C THR A 137 -4.05 2.70 2.84
N PRO A 138 -3.15 1.91 3.46
CA PRO A 138 -2.87 2.01 4.88
C PRO A 138 -2.41 3.41 5.34
N GLY A 139 -1.96 4.27 4.42
CA GLY A 139 -1.51 5.63 4.70
C GLY A 139 -2.62 6.68 4.64
N GLY A 140 -3.82 6.30 4.20
CA GLY A 140 -4.98 7.18 4.09
C GLY A 140 -5.70 7.03 2.75
N THR A 141 -6.57 7.99 2.46
CA THR A 141 -7.37 8.01 1.22
C THR A 141 -7.05 9.24 0.40
N GLY A 142 -6.73 9.04 -0.87
CA GLY A 142 -6.53 10.06 -1.89
C GLY A 142 -7.73 10.06 -2.82
N SER A 143 -8.28 11.23 -3.12
CA SER A 143 -9.48 11.34 -3.96
C SER A 143 -9.32 12.44 -4.99
N VAL A 144 -9.80 12.18 -6.19
CA VAL A 144 -9.99 13.19 -7.24
C VAL A 144 -11.49 13.43 -7.45
N PRO A 145 -11.98 14.65 -7.16
CA PRO A 145 -13.35 15.02 -7.50
C PRO A 145 -13.59 14.90 -9.00
N ASN A 146 -14.76 14.40 -9.41
CA ASN A 146 -15.15 14.24 -10.82
C ASN A 146 -14.15 13.44 -11.69
N GLY A 147 -13.40 12.51 -11.09
CA GLY A 147 -12.42 11.69 -11.81
C GLY A 147 -13.02 10.78 -12.89
N PHE A 148 -14.32 10.44 -12.80
CA PHE A 148 -14.98 9.59 -13.79
C PHE A 148 -16.45 9.98 -14.03
N THR A 149 -16.87 9.94 -15.30
CA THR A 149 -18.23 10.29 -15.76
C THR A 149 -18.90 9.12 -16.47
N TYR A 150 -20.10 8.73 -16.05
CA TYR A 150 -20.88 7.71 -16.74
C TYR A 150 -21.71 8.35 -17.85
N SER A 151 -21.56 7.87 -19.08
CA SER A 151 -22.50 8.20 -20.14
C SER A 151 -23.74 7.34 -19.94
N ALA A 152 -24.85 7.97 -19.56
CA ALA A 152 -26.13 7.28 -19.43
C ALA A 152 -26.49 6.63 -20.78
N LEU A 153 -26.99 5.39 -20.76
CA LEU A 153 -27.64 4.82 -21.93
C LEU A 153 -28.79 5.73 -22.30
N ASN A 154 -28.74 6.34 -23.49
CA ASN A 154 -29.87 7.06 -24.07
C ASN A 154 -30.96 6.02 -24.40
N ARG A 155 -31.71 5.58 -23.38
CA ARG A 155 -32.90 4.75 -23.55
C ARG A 155 -33.91 5.62 -24.31
N LYS A 156 -33.85 5.61 -25.64
CA LYS A 156 -34.99 6.05 -26.45
C LYS A 156 -36.14 5.12 -26.04
N CYS A 157 -37.04 5.61 -25.18
CA CYS A 157 -38.31 4.96 -24.95
C CYS A 157 -39.03 5.00 -26.30
N ARG A 158 -39.02 3.89 -27.04
CA ARG A 158 -39.83 3.73 -28.24
C ARG A 158 -41.24 3.46 -27.74
N ILE A 159 -42.05 4.51 -27.63
CA ILE A 159 -43.47 4.38 -27.32
C ILE A 159 -44.11 3.71 -28.55
N TYR A 160 -44.54 2.46 -28.41
CA TYR A 160 -45.49 1.85 -29.35
C TYR A 160 -46.86 2.41 -28.99
N SER A 161 -47.42 3.31 -29.82
CA SER A 161 -48.83 3.67 -29.73
C SER A 161 -49.67 2.63 -30.47
N SER A 162 -50.70 2.11 -29.81
CA SER A 162 -51.77 1.32 -30.44
C SER A 162 -52.74 2.22 -31.19
#